data_AF-A0A026WW96-F1
#
_entry.id   AF-A0A026WW96-F1
#
_cell.length_a   1.000
_cell.length_b   1.000
_cell.length_c   1.000
_cell.angle_alpha   90.00
_cell.angle_beta   90.00
_cell.angle_gamma   90.00
#
_symmetry.space_group_name_H-M   'P 1'
#
loop_
_entity.id
_entity.type
_entity.pdbx_description
1 polymer ?
#
loop_
_entity_poly.entity_id
_entity_poly.type
_entity_poly.pdbx_seq_one_letter_code
_entity_poly.pdbx_strand_id
1 'polypeptide(L)'
;MSHVILEDIELDCNAILIAVKTLIAMSELQETQRWLNEAIRLCLQYIEQNNFQSKPIYTYLADVSKEEDLRISLRLLYRNMIGRMEKLYSASDKMDEWIETVHDCLDDRAGIINFPYGACDWSKAAIMISTYFINKLRFTEARNCLAAVEYMLERIDSSYNNCRYIVMNLTAKVANAWLAYTTNILRESYLYLQQVSNQVPNQEESQELLLLTSLDEHLADINNRITDSHVSRVPDADVIATFAFNQYQLASNTFIELDNNIDHFDSVFKYAWTLKYFGYFMTDINFQVQIYKCREMLFNDNCSKYIQKAGHVLEVVPHHLLTILEMWKEAAELLLSVIEGEAAYRDLYFTTQEKLLDIINKLDYYYEHCQQIGET
;
A
#
# COMPACT_ATOMS: atom_id res chain seq x y z
N MET A 1 -12.52 40.92 12.09
CA MET A 1 -12.03 41.87 11.07
C MET A 1 -10.64 41.43 10.63
N SER A 2 -10.52 40.21 10.09
CA SER A 2 -9.23 39.52 9.88
C SER A 2 -9.19 38.65 8.60
N HIS A 3 -10.24 38.71 7.77
CA HIS A 3 -10.35 37.91 6.54
C HIS A 3 -9.94 38.67 5.26
N VAL A 4 -9.42 39.91 5.36
CA VAL A 4 -9.29 40.83 4.21
C VAL A 4 -7.83 41.21 3.88
N ILE A 5 -6.81 40.58 4.49
CA ILE A 5 -5.43 41.06 4.34
C ILE A 5 -4.58 40.28 3.31
N LEU A 6 -5.06 39.16 2.77
CA LEU A 6 -4.22 38.29 1.92
C LEU A 6 -4.64 38.16 0.45
N GLU A 7 -5.71 38.82 0.00
CA GLU A 7 -6.20 38.65 -1.38
C GLU A 7 -5.35 39.38 -2.44
N ASP A 8 -4.50 40.36 -2.06
CA ASP A 8 -3.75 41.20 -3.02
C ASP A 8 -2.25 41.37 -2.68
N ILE A 9 -1.69 40.58 -1.76
CA ILE A 9 -0.27 40.67 -1.39
C ILE A 9 0.48 39.48 -1.99
N GLU A 10 1.37 39.76 -2.95
CA GLU A 10 2.37 38.82 -3.43
C GLU A 10 3.24 38.40 -2.22
N LEU A 11 2.89 37.27 -1.59
CA LEU A 11 3.61 36.73 -0.44
C LEU A 11 5.03 36.36 -0.89
N ASP A 12 6.03 36.94 -0.21
CA ASP A 12 7.45 36.68 -0.48
C ASP A 12 7.74 35.17 -0.34
N CYS A 13 8.25 34.54 -1.41
CA CYS A 13 8.66 33.13 -1.44
C CYS A 13 9.54 32.75 -0.24
N ASN A 14 10.38 33.68 0.21
CA ASN A 14 11.25 33.47 1.37
C ASN A 14 10.44 33.34 2.65
N ALA A 15 9.40 34.16 2.82
CA ALA A 15 8.53 34.12 3.98
C ALA A 15 7.71 32.83 4.03
N ILE A 16 7.23 32.34 2.88
CA ILE A 16 6.54 31.04 2.79
C ILE A 16 7.51 29.90 3.10
N LEU A 17 8.69 29.88 2.49
CA LEU A 17 9.68 28.82 2.72
C LEU A 17 10.13 28.79 4.19
N ILE A 18 10.34 29.96 4.80
CA ILE A 18 10.65 30.09 6.23
C ILE A 18 9.47 29.60 7.05
N ALA A 19 8.25 30.09 6.79
CA ALA A 19 7.05 29.68 7.54
C ALA A 19 6.86 28.16 7.50
N VAL A 20 7.03 27.55 6.33
CA VAL A 20 6.84 26.11 6.15
C VAL A 20 7.98 25.30 6.76
N LYS A 21 9.25 25.73 6.62
CA LYS A 21 10.38 25.09 7.33
C LYS A 21 10.20 25.18 8.84
N THR A 22 9.77 26.33 9.34
CA THR A 22 9.47 26.55 10.76
C THR A 22 8.30 25.69 11.22
N LEU A 23 7.25 25.54 10.42
CA LEU A 23 6.10 24.68 10.72
C LEU A 23 6.50 23.19 10.77
N ILE A 24 7.38 22.73 9.86
CA ILE A 24 7.94 21.39 9.90
C ILE A 24 8.79 21.19 11.16
N ALA A 25 9.70 22.11 11.47
CA ALA A 25 10.53 22.03 12.69
C ALA A 25 9.68 22.09 13.97
N MET A 26 8.61 22.88 14.01
CA MET A 26 7.66 22.92 15.13
C MET A 26 6.85 21.62 15.24
N SER A 27 6.57 20.94 14.12
CA SER A 27 5.95 19.60 14.11
C SER A 27 6.84 18.47 14.61
N GLU A 28 8.12 18.74 14.84
CA GLU A 28 9.03 17.83 15.55
C GLU A 28 8.90 17.98 17.08
N LEU A 29 8.27 19.06 17.58
CA LEU A 29 8.30 19.43 18.99
C LEU A 29 6.96 19.27 19.75
N GLN A 30 5.78 19.36 19.11
CA GLN A 30 4.47 19.00 19.71
C GLN A 30 3.28 19.05 18.71
N GLU A 31 2.08 18.57 19.13
CA GLU A 31 0.80 18.50 18.38
C GLU A 31 0.51 19.72 17.48
N THR A 32 0.82 19.59 16.19
CA THR A 32 0.73 20.69 15.19
C THR A 32 0.09 20.22 13.88
N GLN A 33 -0.82 19.25 13.98
CA GLN A 33 -1.52 18.64 12.86
C GLN A 33 -2.24 19.68 11.96
N ARG A 34 -2.95 20.63 12.57
CA ARG A 34 -3.68 21.69 11.87
C ARG A 34 -2.77 22.61 11.04
N TRP A 35 -1.60 22.93 11.57
CA TRP A 35 -0.70 23.87 10.93
C TRP A 35 0.07 23.25 9.76
N LEU A 36 0.23 21.93 9.76
CA LEU A 36 0.83 21.19 8.67
C LEU A 36 -0.08 21.19 7.42
N ASN A 37 -1.40 21.02 7.59
CA ASN A 37 -2.36 21.08 6.48
C ASN A 37 -2.39 22.48 5.83
N GLU A 38 -2.40 23.53 6.64
CA GLU A 38 -2.30 24.91 6.13
C GLU A 38 -0.96 25.17 5.43
N ALA A 39 0.14 24.63 5.95
CA ALA A 39 1.45 24.73 5.31
C ALA A 39 1.49 24.06 3.94
N ILE A 40 0.88 22.88 3.80
CA ILE A 40 0.72 22.20 2.51
C ILE A 40 -0.11 23.07 1.57
N ARG A 41 -1.32 23.48 1.96
CA ARG A 41 -2.22 24.29 1.12
C ARG A 41 -1.53 25.57 0.62
N LEU A 42 -0.80 26.26 1.48
CA LEU A 42 -0.02 27.44 1.11
C LEU A 42 1.12 27.12 0.14
N CYS A 43 1.80 25.98 0.30
CA CYS A 43 2.77 25.51 -0.69
C CYS A 43 2.12 25.17 -2.04
N LEU A 44 0.91 24.60 -2.05
CA LEU A 44 0.19 24.19 -3.26
C LEU A 44 -0.27 25.36 -4.10
N GLN A 45 -0.96 26.33 -3.47
CA GLN A 45 -1.40 27.56 -4.14
C GLN A 45 -0.26 28.28 -4.86
N TYR A 46 0.96 28.18 -4.32
CA TYR A 46 2.13 28.81 -4.91
C TYR A 46 2.78 27.97 -6.03
N ILE A 47 2.70 26.64 -5.96
CA ILE A 47 3.21 25.74 -7.01
C ILE A 47 2.35 25.83 -8.27
N GLU A 48 1.02 25.92 -8.14
CA GLU A 48 0.09 26.05 -9.27
C GLU A 48 0.31 27.30 -10.11
N GLN A 49 0.73 28.42 -9.49
CA GLN A 49 0.81 29.71 -10.17
C GLN A 49 1.93 29.83 -11.21
N ASN A 50 2.80 28.82 -11.41
CA ASN A 50 3.92 28.87 -12.37
C ASN A 50 4.79 30.14 -12.30
N ASN A 51 4.71 30.92 -11.22
CA ASN A 51 5.37 32.22 -11.04
C ASN A 51 6.85 32.09 -10.68
N PHE A 52 7.46 30.93 -10.95
CA PHE A 52 8.89 30.71 -10.79
C PHE A 52 9.67 31.32 -11.95
N GLN A 53 9.56 32.64 -12.13
CA GLN A 53 10.67 33.39 -12.73
C GLN A 53 11.84 33.30 -11.77
N SER A 54 12.77 32.37 -12.05
CA SER A 54 14.21 32.38 -11.73
C SER A 54 14.73 33.41 -10.73
N LYS A 55 14.14 33.53 -9.54
CA LYS A 55 14.62 34.40 -8.47
C LYS A 55 15.39 33.52 -7.49
N PRO A 56 16.72 33.69 -7.38
CA PRO A 56 17.50 32.95 -6.41
C PRO A 56 17.06 33.33 -4.99
N ILE A 57 17.09 32.35 -4.09
CA ILE A 57 16.79 32.53 -2.68
C ILE A 57 18.06 32.32 -1.85
N TYR A 58 18.31 33.25 -0.94
CA TYR A 58 19.28 33.10 0.13
C TYR A 58 18.56 32.55 1.37
N THR A 59 18.70 31.26 1.65
CA THR A 59 18.15 30.67 2.88
C THR A 59 19.01 31.06 4.07
N TYR A 60 18.67 32.16 4.75
CA TYR A 60 19.28 32.54 6.03
C TYR A 60 18.57 31.84 7.21
N LEU A 61 18.75 30.52 7.32
CA LEU A 61 18.54 29.82 8.58
C LEU A 61 19.65 28.78 8.73
N ALA A 62 20.64 29.15 9.55
CA ALA A 62 21.76 28.36 10.07
C ALA A 62 22.53 27.51 9.03
N ASP A 63 23.65 28.08 8.55
CA ASP A 63 24.72 27.45 7.75
C ASP A 63 24.27 26.64 6.52
N VAL A 64 24.27 27.29 5.34
CA VAL A 64 25.16 26.99 4.20
C VAL A 64 24.95 28.09 3.14
N SER A 65 26.05 28.72 2.72
CA SER A 65 26.16 29.73 1.66
C SER A 65 26.02 29.15 0.24
N LYS A 66 24.90 28.48 -0.07
CA LYS A 66 24.61 28.01 -1.44
C LYS A 66 23.27 28.51 -1.91
N GLU A 67 23.32 29.24 -3.03
CA GLU A 67 22.18 29.61 -3.85
C GLU A 67 21.50 28.30 -4.29
N GLU A 68 20.35 27.97 -3.71
CA GLU A 68 19.61 26.76 -4.01
C GLU A 68 18.32 27.16 -4.74
N ASP A 69 18.01 26.49 -5.87
CA ASP A 69 16.80 26.78 -6.63
C ASP A 69 15.58 26.56 -5.72
N LEU A 70 14.74 27.59 -5.56
CA LEU A 70 13.50 27.55 -4.77
C LEU A 70 12.65 26.31 -5.09
N ARG A 71 12.65 25.85 -6.35
CA ARG A 71 11.95 24.63 -6.77
C ARG A 71 12.53 23.38 -6.11
N ILE A 72 13.84 23.30 -5.90
CA ILE A 72 14.50 22.18 -5.22
C ILE A 72 14.14 22.21 -3.73
N SER A 73 14.21 23.37 -3.09
CA SER A 73 13.87 23.50 -1.67
C SER A 73 12.39 23.19 -1.40
N LEU A 74 11.45 23.64 -2.25
CA LEU A 74 10.02 23.29 -2.14
C LEU A 74 9.76 21.80 -2.39
N ARG A 75 10.49 21.16 -3.33
CA ARG A 75 10.40 19.71 -3.56
C ARG A 75 10.90 18.89 -2.37
N LEU A 76 12.02 19.29 -1.76
CA LEU A 76 12.56 18.64 -0.57
C LEU A 76 11.62 18.78 0.63
N LEU A 77 11.04 19.97 0.79
CA LEU A 77 10.05 20.30 1.81
C LEU A 77 8.78 19.44 1.64
N TYR A 78 8.25 19.33 0.41
CA TYR A 78 7.13 18.45 0.06
C TYR A 78 7.43 16.97 0.37
N ARG A 79 8.62 16.48 0.00
CA ARG A 79 9.06 15.12 0.30
C ARG A 79 9.14 14.87 1.81
N ASN A 80 9.68 15.83 2.56
CA ASN A 80 9.79 15.74 4.02
C ASN A 80 8.42 15.78 4.70
N MET A 81 7.47 16.56 4.16
CA MET A 81 6.09 16.61 4.62
C MET A 81 5.39 15.26 4.48
N ILE A 82 5.40 14.67 3.28
CA ILE A 82 4.79 13.35 3.03
C ILE A 82 5.38 12.30 3.97
N GLY A 83 6.72 12.25 4.07
CA GLY A 83 7.40 11.28 4.94
C GLY A 83 7.15 11.51 6.44
N ARG A 84 6.79 12.73 6.85
CA ARG A 84 6.41 13.03 8.25
C ARG A 84 4.94 12.71 8.51
N MET A 85 4.06 12.89 7.53
CA MET A 85 2.64 12.59 7.62
C MET A 85 2.36 11.10 7.76
N GLU A 86 3.11 10.27 7.03
CA GLU A 86 3.10 8.80 7.16
C GLU A 86 3.35 8.36 8.62
N LYS A 87 4.18 9.10 9.36
CA LYS A 87 4.52 8.81 10.76
C LYS A 87 3.52 9.36 11.79
N LEU A 88 2.80 10.43 11.47
CA LEU A 88 1.99 11.19 12.44
C LEU A 88 0.49 10.84 12.40
N TYR A 89 -0.02 10.32 11.28
CA TYR A 89 -1.46 10.23 11.03
C TYR A 89 -2.01 8.82 10.89
N SER A 90 -1.18 7.78 11.03
CA SER A 90 -1.62 6.38 11.13
C SER A 90 -2.53 6.08 12.34
N ALA A 91 -2.90 7.09 13.15
CA ALA A 91 -3.69 6.94 14.38
C ALA A 91 -4.71 8.08 14.68
N SER A 92 -5.11 8.94 13.73
CA SER A 92 -6.08 10.03 14.02
C SER A 92 -7.26 10.17 13.05
N ASP A 93 -8.38 10.69 13.56
CA ASP A 93 -9.65 10.92 12.85
C ASP A 93 -9.61 12.03 11.78
N LYS A 94 -8.43 12.61 11.52
CA LYS A 94 -8.24 13.71 10.54
C LYS A 94 -7.68 13.24 9.20
N MET A 95 -7.59 11.94 9.00
CA MET A 95 -6.96 11.37 7.81
C MET A 95 -7.76 11.64 6.54
N ASP A 96 -9.10 11.74 6.61
CA ASP A 96 -9.96 12.01 5.45
C ASP A 96 -9.72 13.39 4.82
N GLU A 97 -9.72 14.48 5.61
CA GLU A 97 -9.47 15.87 5.13
C GLU A 97 -8.06 16.03 4.50
N TRP A 98 -7.10 15.26 5.01
CA TRP A 98 -5.74 15.26 4.49
C TRP A 98 -5.61 14.51 3.16
N ILE A 99 -6.26 13.35 3.05
CA ILE A 99 -6.26 12.56 1.82
C ILE A 99 -6.82 13.38 0.66
N GLU A 100 -7.89 14.14 0.89
CA GLU A 100 -8.45 15.09 -0.08
C GLU A 100 -7.40 16.14 -0.50
N THR A 101 -6.77 16.82 0.46
CA THR A 101 -5.77 17.86 0.15
C THR A 101 -4.56 17.33 -0.61
N VAL A 102 -4.06 16.13 -0.27
CA VAL A 102 -2.95 15.52 -1.00
C VAL A 102 -3.40 15.00 -2.35
N HIS A 103 -4.61 14.46 -2.47
CA HIS A 103 -5.18 14.02 -3.73
C HIS A 103 -5.28 15.18 -4.74
N ASP A 104 -5.88 16.31 -4.36
CA ASP A 104 -6.03 17.48 -5.23
C ASP A 104 -4.67 17.95 -5.77
N CYS A 105 -3.67 18.04 -4.89
CA CYS A 105 -2.29 18.33 -5.27
C CYS A 105 -1.72 17.34 -6.30
N LEU A 106 -1.97 16.05 -6.10
CA LEU A 106 -1.47 15.05 -7.03
C LEU A 106 -2.15 15.19 -8.39
N ASP A 107 -3.45 15.49 -8.40
CA ASP A 107 -4.21 15.72 -9.64
C ASP A 107 -3.67 16.95 -10.40
N ASP A 108 -3.58 18.10 -9.73
CA ASP A 108 -3.09 19.35 -10.35
C ASP A 108 -1.68 19.20 -10.93
N ARG A 109 -0.83 18.41 -10.26
CA ARG A 109 0.58 18.27 -10.64
C ARG A 109 0.84 17.18 -11.67
N ALA A 110 -0.05 16.20 -11.83
CA ALA A 110 0.19 15.05 -12.69
C ALA A 110 0.50 15.46 -14.14
N GLY A 111 -0.18 16.47 -14.65
CA GLY A 111 0.01 17.00 -16.01
C GLY A 111 1.30 17.81 -16.23
N ILE A 112 1.98 18.26 -15.16
CA ILE A 112 3.12 19.20 -15.24
C ILE A 112 4.45 18.50 -14.90
N ILE A 113 4.40 17.28 -14.36
CA ILE A 113 5.60 16.49 -14.03
C ILE A 113 6.30 16.04 -15.31
N ASN A 114 7.47 16.65 -15.57
CA ASN A 114 8.26 16.45 -16.78
C ASN A 114 9.69 15.95 -16.51
N PHE A 115 9.98 15.46 -15.30
CA PHE A 115 11.32 14.95 -14.96
C PHE A 115 11.25 13.71 -14.03
N PRO A 116 12.20 12.75 -14.16
CA PRO A 116 12.14 11.44 -13.49
C PRO A 116 11.96 11.46 -11.97
N TYR A 117 12.76 12.28 -11.26
CA TYR A 117 12.68 12.35 -9.79
C TYR A 117 11.32 12.87 -9.30
N GLY A 118 10.70 13.80 -10.04
CA GLY A 118 9.38 14.34 -9.70
C GLY A 118 8.30 13.29 -9.83
N ALA A 119 8.36 12.49 -10.90
CA ALA A 119 7.47 11.35 -11.10
C ALA A 119 7.66 10.29 -10.01
N CYS A 120 8.90 10.05 -9.56
CA CYS A 120 9.17 9.12 -8.46
C CYS A 120 8.61 9.60 -7.12
N ASP A 121 8.77 10.89 -6.79
CA ASP A 121 8.25 11.44 -5.53
C ASP A 121 6.72 11.56 -5.53
N TRP A 122 6.12 11.92 -6.67
CA TRP A 122 4.67 11.88 -6.88
C TRP A 122 4.13 10.44 -6.72
N SER A 123 4.80 9.46 -7.34
CA SER A 123 4.40 8.05 -7.28
C SER A 123 4.40 7.50 -5.85
N LYS A 124 5.38 7.89 -5.02
CA LYS A 124 5.40 7.51 -3.60
C LYS A 124 4.15 7.98 -2.86
N ALA A 125 3.76 9.24 -3.07
CA ALA A 125 2.59 9.83 -2.43
C ALA A 125 1.29 9.16 -2.89
N ALA A 126 1.16 8.93 -4.21
CA ALA A 126 0.00 8.24 -4.77
C ALA A 126 -0.13 6.78 -4.28
N ILE A 127 0.98 6.04 -4.14
CA ILE A 127 0.98 4.70 -3.53
C ILE A 127 0.46 4.75 -2.09
N MET A 128 0.93 5.72 -1.30
CA MET A 128 0.49 5.89 0.09
C MET A 128 -1.02 6.18 0.17
N ILE A 129 -1.54 7.11 -0.65
CA ILE A 129 -2.97 7.41 -0.71
C ILE A 129 -3.78 6.20 -1.17
N SER A 130 -3.31 5.46 -2.17
CA SER A 130 -4.00 4.25 -2.62
C SER A 130 -4.08 3.19 -1.51
N THR A 131 -3.03 3.04 -0.71
CA THR A 131 -3.01 2.12 0.44
C THR A 131 -4.03 2.54 1.50
N TYR A 132 -4.18 3.85 1.73
CA TYR A 132 -5.23 4.37 2.59
C TYR A 132 -6.63 4.03 2.05
N PHE A 133 -6.90 4.28 0.77
CA PHE A 133 -8.18 3.96 0.16
C PHE A 133 -8.50 2.46 0.21
N ILE A 134 -7.49 1.59 0.00
CA ILE A 134 -7.64 0.13 0.19
C ILE A 134 -8.10 -0.19 1.60
N ASN A 135 -7.47 0.41 2.62
CA ASN A 135 -7.83 0.17 4.02
C ASN A 135 -9.24 0.70 4.38
N LYS A 136 -9.72 1.71 3.66
CA LYS A 136 -11.08 2.26 3.77
C LYS A 136 -12.10 1.57 2.84
N LEU A 137 -11.69 0.54 2.10
CA LEU A 137 -12.52 -0.17 1.11
C LEU A 137 -13.05 0.74 -0.02
N ARG A 138 -12.38 1.87 -0.27
CA ARG A 138 -12.64 2.80 -1.38
C ARG A 138 -11.91 2.34 -2.64
N PHE A 139 -12.40 1.24 -3.22
CA PHE A 139 -11.68 0.51 -4.27
C PHE A 139 -11.58 1.28 -5.59
N THR A 140 -12.53 2.15 -5.92
CA THR A 140 -12.52 2.91 -7.16
C THR A 140 -11.36 3.91 -7.18
N GLU A 141 -11.19 4.64 -6.09
CA GLU A 141 -10.14 5.64 -5.88
C GLU A 141 -8.78 4.98 -5.72
N ALA A 142 -8.70 3.87 -4.98
CA ALA A 142 -7.48 3.08 -4.89
C ALA A 142 -7.00 2.62 -6.27
N ARG A 143 -7.90 2.09 -7.10
CA ARG A 143 -7.58 1.62 -8.46
C ARG A 143 -7.08 2.78 -9.33
N ASN A 144 -7.77 3.92 -9.30
CA ASN A 144 -7.40 5.11 -10.06
C ASN A 144 -5.98 5.61 -9.69
N CYS A 145 -5.67 5.71 -8.39
CA CYS A 145 -4.34 6.09 -7.91
C CYS A 145 -3.25 5.09 -8.32
N LEU A 146 -3.51 3.77 -8.19
CA LEU A 146 -2.53 2.75 -8.58
C LEU A 146 -2.28 2.73 -10.08
N ALA A 147 -3.33 2.88 -10.89
CA ALA A 147 -3.21 3.01 -12.34
C ALA A 147 -2.38 4.23 -12.74
N ALA A 148 -2.60 5.36 -12.06
CA ALA A 148 -1.83 6.57 -12.31
C ALA A 148 -0.35 6.43 -11.94
N VAL A 149 -0.04 5.70 -10.86
CA VAL A 149 1.35 5.37 -10.52
C VAL A 149 2.02 4.53 -11.60
N GLU A 150 1.36 3.48 -12.10
CA GLU A 150 1.90 2.66 -13.19
C GLU A 150 2.21 3.53 -14.41
N TYR A 151 1.25 4.34 -14.84
CA TYR A 151 1.43 5.27 -15.96
C TYR A 151 2.61 6.23 -15.75
N MET A 152 2.73 6.81 -14.56
CA MET A 152 3.80 7.75 -14.23
C MET A 152 5.18 7.10 -14.20
N LEU A 153 5.29 5.86 -13.73
CA LEU A 153 6.55 5.11 -13.73
C LEU A 153 6.94 4.65 -15.13
N GLU A 154 5.99 4.23 -15.97
CA GLU A 154 6.23 3.83 -17.36
C GLU A 154 6.76 4.98 -18.24
N ARG A 155 6.37 6.22 -17.94
CA ARG A 155 6.88 7.43 -18.61
C ARG A 155 8.35 7.72 -18.32
N ILE A 156 8.94 7.12 -17.28
CA ILE A 156 10.34 7.36 -16.93
C ILE A 156 11.23 6.52 -17.85
N ASP A 157 11.96 7.18 -18.73
CA ASP A 157 12.86 6.50 -19.67
C ASP A 157 13.93 5.68 -18.92
N SER A 158 13.98 4.39 -19.26
CA SER A 158 14.94 3.39 -18.79
C SER A 158 16.41 3.78 -18.99
N SER A 159 16.71 4.76 -19.87
CA SER A 159 18.06 5.30 -20.08
C SER A 159 18.60 6.12 -18.91
N TYR A 160 17.72 6.59 -18.00
CA TYR A 160 18.10 7.33 -16.79
C TYR A 160 18.59 6.40 -15.67
N ASN A 161 19.84 5.92 -15.81
CA ASN A 161 20.48 5.03 -14.85
C ASN A 161 20.43 5.53 -13.38
N ASN A 162 20.45 6.84 -13.16
CA ASN A 162 20.47 7.44 -11.81
C ASN A 162 19.15 7.24 -11.02
N CYS A 163 18.04 6.93 -11.69
CA CYS A 163 16.76 6.66 -11.03
C CYS A 163 16.37 5.18 -11.04
N ARG A 164 17.14 4.31 -11.72
CA ARG A 164 16.77 2.92 -11.96
C ARG A 164 16.39 2.16 -10.69
N TYR A 165 17.20 2.27 -9.64
CA TYR A 165 16.92 1.61 -8.35
C TYR A 165 15.64 2.14 -7.70
N ILE A 166 15.38 3.45 -7.78
CA ILE A 166 14.19 4.07 -7.21
C ILE A 166 12.95 3.61 -7.97
N VAL A 167 12.99 3.64 -9.30
CA VAL A 167 11.89 3.18 -10.16
C VAL A 167 11.61 1.71 -9.89
N MET A 168 12.64 0.85 -9.88
CA MET A 168 12.50 -0.57 -9.59
C MET A 168 11.85 -0.84 -8.23
N ASN A 169 12.27 -0.12 -7.18
CA ASN A 169 11.63 -0.21 -5.87
C ASN A 169 10.17 0.28 -5.88
N LEU A 170 9.86 1.37 -6.60
CA LEU A 170 8.49 1.88 -6.70
C LEU A 170 7.58 0.96 -7.51
N THR A 171 8.09 0.33 -8.57
CA THR A 171 7.40 -0.71 -9.34
C THR A 171 7.06 -1.90 -8.44
N ALA A 172 7.98 -2.34 -7.59
CA ALA A 172 7.69 -3.40 -6.63
C ALA A 172 6.64 -2.97 -5.57
N LYS A 173 6.69 -1.72 -5.11
CA LYS A 173 5.74 -1.17 -4.14
C LYS A 173 4.32 -1.01 -4.72
N VAL A 174 4.18 -0.52 -5.96
CA VAL A 174 2.86 -0.44 -6.60
C VAL A 174 2.31 -1.85 -6.87
N ALA A 175 3.14 -2.81 -7.26
CA ALA A 175 2.72 -4.21 -7.41
C ALA A 175 2.25 -4.80 -6.07
N ASN A 176 2.96 -4.54 -4.98
CA ASN A 176 2.57 -4.98 -3.63
C ASN A 176 1.28 -4.28 -3.13
N ALA A 177 1.03 -3.03 -3.56
CA ALA A 177 -0.22 -2.33 -3.27
C ALA A 177 -1.39 -2.88 -4.11
N TRP A 178 -1.17 -3.22 -5.38
CA TRP A 178 -2.14 -3.96 -6.19
C TRP A 178 -2.47 -5.34 -5.60
N LEU A 179 -1.47 -6.06 -5.08
CA LEU A 179 -1.69 -7.32 -4.39
C LEU A 179 -2.61 -7.14 -3.16
N ALA A 180 -2.37 -6.08 -2.37
CA ALA A 180 -3.24 -5.74 -1.25
C ALA A 180 -4.66 -5.38 -1.72
N TYR A 181 -4.77 -4.58 -2.78
CA TYR A 181 -6.04 -4.19 -3.41
C TYR A 181 -6.88 -5.42 -3.79
N THR A 182 -6.33 -6.32 -4.60
CA THR A 182 -7.06 -7.52 -5.05
C THR A 182 -7.38 -8.47 -3.91
N THR A 183 -6.51 -8.56 -2.91
CA THR A 183 -6.75 -9.38 -1.72
C THR A 183 -7.92 -8.85 -0.90
N ASN A 184 -8.03 -7.52 -0.74
CA ASN A 184 -9.17 -6.91 -0.05
C ASN A 184 -10.47 -7.08 -0.84
N ILE A 185 -10.44 -6.98 -2.19
CA ILE A 185 -11.63 -7.28 -2.99
C ILE A 185 -12.09 -8.72 -2.77
N LEU A 186 -11.18 -9.71 -2.80
CA LEU A 186 -11.53 -11.11 -2.54
C LEU A 186 -12.09 -11.30 -1.12
N ARG A 187 -11.48 -10.65 -0.12
CA ARG A 187 -11.97 -10.67 1.27
C ARG A 187 -13.38 -10.14 1.39
N GLU A 188 -13.61 -8.91 0.94
CA GLU A 188 -14.91 -8.25 1.09
C GLU A 188 -15.98 -8.94 0.25
N SER A 189 -15.61 -9.48 -0.91
CA SER A 189 -16.50 -10.32 -1.71
C SER A 189 -16.94 -11.57 -0.96
N TYR A 190 -16.01 -12.24 -0.28
CA TYR A 190 -16.33 -13.39 0.56
C TYR A 190 -17.22 -13.01 1.75
N LEU A 191 -16.89 -11.93 2.47
CA LEU A 191 -17.69 -11.43 3.59
C LEU A 191 -19.10 -11.04 3.15
N TYR A 192 -19.22 -10.39 1.99
CA TYR A 192 -20.50 -10.04 1.39
C TYR A 192 -21.33 -11.29 1.09
N LEU A 193 -20.74 -12.36 0.52
CA LEU A 193 -21.43 -13.62 0.30
C LEU A 193 -21.92 -14.27 1.61
N GLN A 194 -21.15 -14.14 2.70
CA GLN A 194 -21.58 -14.60 4.02
C GLN A 194 -22.72 -13.74 4.60
N GLN A 195 -22.68 -12.42 4.42
CA GLN A 195 -23.67 -11.49 4.96
C GLN A 195 -24.99 -11.47 4.19
N VAL A 196 -24.96 -11.63 2.86
CA VAL A 196 -26.19 -11.77 2.03
C VAL A 196 -26.99 -13.01 2.43
N SER A 197 -26.36 -14.01 3.05
CA SER A 197 -27.08 -15.12 3.68
C SER A 197 -27.84 -14.73 4.96
N ASN A 198 -27.55 -13.58 5.57
CA ASN A 198 -28.00 -13.20 6.91
C ASN A 198 -28.62 -11.81 7.10
N GLN A 199 -28.50 -10.80 6.22
CA GLN A 199 -29.32 -9.56 6.21
C GLN A 199 -28.92 -8.56 5.10
N VAL A 200 -29.82 -7.61 4.83
CA VAL A 200 -29.65 -6.51 3.84
C VAL A 200 -28.92 -5.31 4.48
N PRO A 201 -27.84 -4.76 3.89
CA PRO A 201 -27.18 -3.57 4.44
C PRO A 201 -27.92 -2.28 4.05
N ASN A 202 -28.06 -1.39 5.04
CA ASN A 202 -28.44 0.01 4.84
C ASN A 202 -27.37 0.71 3.97
N GLN A 203 -27.82 1.45 2.95
CA GLN A 203 -26.96 2.26 2.10
C GLN A 203 -26.43 3.46 2.90
N GLU A 204 -25.11 3.50 3.13
CA GLU A 204 -24.42 4.74 3.52
C GLU A 204 -24.50 5.76 2.37
N GLU A 205 -24.54 7.04 2.74
CA GLU A 205 -24.55 8.15 1.78
C GLU A 205 -23.28 8.10 0.91
N SER A 206 -23.46 8.29 -0.40
CA SER A 206 -22.37 8.31 -1.38
C SER A 206 -21.42 9.45 -1.07
N GLN A 207 -20.22 9.13 -0.56
CA GLN A 207 -19.11 10.08 -0.49
C GLN A 207 -18.67 10.47 -1.92
N GLU A 208 -18.16 11.70 -2.06
CA GLU A 208 -17.60 12.16 -3.33
C GLU A 208 -16.32 11.38 -3.66
N LEU A 209 -16.21 10.94 -4.91
CA LEU A 209 -15.06 10.15 -5.38
C LEU A 209 -13.87 11.08 -5.63
N LEU A 210 -12.71 10.72 -5.07
CA LEU A 210 -11.44 11.39 -5.31
C LEU A 210 -10.72 10.68 -6.45
N LEU A 211 -10.85 11.21 -7.67
CA LEU A 211 -10.25 10.66 -8.89
C LEU A 211 -9.25 11.65 -9.50
N LEU A 212 -8.14 11.13 -10.04
CA LEU A 212 -7.12 11.90 -10.74
C LEU A 212 -7.59 12.26 -12.16
N THR A 213 -8.51 13.23 -12.25
CA THR A 213 -9.18 13.64 -13.49
C THR A 213 -8.22 14.18 -14.55
N SER A 214 -7.09 14.75 -14.11
CA SER A 214 -6.02 15.23 -14.99
C SER A 214 -5.38 14.14 -15.86
N LEU A 215 -5.59 12.86 -15.52
CA LEU A 215 -5.03 11.70 -16.23
C LEU A 215 -6.08 10.79 -16.86
N ASP A 216 -7.39 11.09 -16.77
CA ASP A 216 -8.48 10.15 -17.09
C ASP A 216 -8.33 9.43 -18.44
N GLU A 217 -7.94 10.14 -19.51
CA GLU A 217 -7.75 9.56 -20.84
C GLU A 217 -6.65 8.49 -20.87
N HIS A 218 -5.63 8.62 -20.03
CA HIS A 218 -4.51 7.67 -19.94
C HIS A 218 -4.80 6.49 -19.01
N LEU A 219 -5.73 6.63 -18.07
CA LEU A 219 -5.99 5.62 -17.06
C LEU A 219 -7.07 4.61 -17.46
N ALA A 220 -7.87 4.91 -18.49
CA ALA A 220 -9.02 4.08 -18.88
C ALA A 220 -8.64 2.59 -19.09
N ASP A 221 -7.60 2.32 -19.87
CA ASP A 221 -7.18 0.95 -20.17
C ASP A 221 -6.64 0.21 -18.94
N ILE A 222 -5.91 0.91 -18.06
CA ILE A 222 -5.32 0.33 -16.84
C ILE A 222 -6.42 0.06 -15.80
N ASN A 223 -7.36 0.99 -15.63
CA ASN A 223 -8.49 0.86 -14.72
C ASN A 223 -9.43 -0.29 -15.12
N ASN A 224 -9.52 -0.62 -16.41
CA ASN A 224 -10.36 -1.71 -16.89
C ASN A 224 -9.74 -3.11 -16.71
N ARG A 225 -8.47 -3.22 -16.29
CA ARG A 225 -7.81 -4.54 -16.09
C ARG A 225 -8.38 -5.32 -14.92
N ILE A 226 -8.92 -4.64 -13.91
CA ILE A 226 -9.38 -5.26 -12.67
C ILE A 226 -10.63 -4.55 -12.14
N THR A 227 -11.57 -5.33 -11.61
CA THR A 227 -12.79 -4.80 -11.00
C THR A 227 -12.47 -4.01 -9.72
N ASP A 228 -13.29 -3.01 -9.44
CA ASP A 228 -13.38 -2.27 -8.16
C ASP A 228 -14.55 -2.74 -7.29
N SER A 229 -15.37 -3.65 -7.83
CA SER A 229 -16.61 -4.11 -7.21
C SER A 229 -16.47 -5.52 -6.66
N HIS A 230 -17.31 -5.87 -5.68
CA HIS A 230 -17.40 -7.23 -5.16
C HIS A 230 -17.76 -8.24 -6.24
N VAL A 231 -17.21 -9.45 -6.12
CA VAL A 231 -17.48 -10.56 -7.01
C VAL A 231 -18.18 -11.70 -6.28
N SER A 232 -19.08 -12.40 -6.96
CA SER A 232 -19.83 -13.52 -6.37
C SER A 232 -19.56 -14.86 -7.05
N ARG A 233 -18.87 -14.86 -8.20
CA ARG A 233 -18.69 -16.03 -9.05
C ARG A 233 -17.22 -16.41 -9.14
N VAL A 234 -16.97 -17.72 -9.25
CA VAL A 234 -15.62 -18.29 -9.38
C VAL A 234 -14.82 -17.70 -10.55
N PRO A 235 -15.37 -17.54 -11.77
CA PRO A 235 -14.59 -16.97 -12.89
C PRO A 235 -14.13 -15.53 -12.62
N ASP A 236 -14.95 -14.73 -11.97
CA ASP A 236 -14.61 -13.34 -11.65
C ASP A 236 -13.53 -13.30 -10.55
N ALA A 237 -13.64 -14.17 -9.53
CA ALA A 237 -12.61 -14.34 -8.50
C ALA A 237 -11.28 -14.88 -9.05
N ASP A 238 -11.32 -15.75 -10.06
CA ASP A 238 -10.15 -16.31 -10.74
C ASP A 238 -9.35 -15.26 -11.51
N VAL A 239 -10.03 -14.33 -12.18
CA VAL A 239 -9.40 -13.15 -12.81
C VAL A 239 -8.66 -12.32 -11.76
N ILE A 240 -9.30 -12.08 -10.60
CA ILE A 240 -8.69 -11.33 -9.51
C ILE A 240 -7.48 -12.05 -8.91
N ALA A 241 -7.61 -13.35 -8.66
CA ALA A 241 -6.52 -14.17 -8.12
C ALA A 241 -5.34 -14.23 -9.09
N THR A 242 -5.59 -14.45 -10.38
CA THR A 242 -4.56 -14.47 -11.41
C THR A 242 -3.81 -13.13 -11.48
N PHE A 243 -4.55 -12.01 -11.43
CA PHE A 243 -3.93 -10.70 -11.36
C PHE A 243 -3.06 -10.55 -10.11
N ALA A 244 -3.59 -10.91 -8.92
CA ALA A 244 -2.86 -10.89 -7.66
C ALA A 244 -1.58 -11.72 -7.71
N PHE A 245 -1.61 -12.89 -8.37
CA PHE A 245 -0.46 -13.78 -8.50
C PHE A 245 0.67 -13.14 -9.31
N ASN A 246 0.33 -12.48 -10.42
CA ASN A 246 1.30 -11.75 -11.23
C ASN A 246 1.92 -10.58 -10.44
N GLN A 247 1.11 -9.86 -9.67
CA GLN A 247 1.58 -8.74 -8.84
C GLN A 247 2.48 -9.22 -7.69
N TYR A 248 2.14 -10.34 -7.05
CA TYR A 248 3.02 -10.97 -6.06
C TYR A 248 4.36 -11.39 -6.65
N GLN A 249 4.37 -12.04 -7.82
CA GLN A 249 5.61 -12.45 -8.47
C GLN A 249 6.49 -11.24 -8.82
N LEU A 250 5.89 -10.18 -9.36
CA LEU A 250 6.61 -8.94 -9.66
C LEU A 250 7.19 -8.32 -8.39
N ALA A 251 6.37 -8.09 -7.36
CA ALA A 251 6.82 -7.49 -6.10
C ALA A 251 7.90 -8.33 -5.41
N SER A 252 7.64 -9.62 -5.21
CA SER A 252 8.52 -10.53 -4.47
C SER A 252 9.88 -10.69 -5.15
N ASN A 253 9.91 -10.95 -6.47
CA ASN A 253 11.17 -11.11 -7.19
C ASN A 253 12.01 -9.83 -7.13
N THR A 254 11.36 -8.67 -7.31
CA THR A 254 12.06 -7.38 -7.26
C THR A 254 12.54 -7.05 -5.84
N PHE A 255 11.77 -7.32 -4.79
CA PHE A 255 12.23 -7.12 -3.42
C PHE A 255 13.40 -8.03 -3.04
N ILE A 256 13.41 -9.27 -3.51
CA ILE A 256 14.56 -10.18 -3.36
C ILE A 256 15.79 -9.60 -4.07
N GLU A 257 15.65 -9.13 -5.31
CA GLU A 257 16.75 -8.50 -6.07
C GLU A 257 17.30 -7.25 -5.36
N LEU A 258 16.44 -6.49 -4.69
CA LEU A 258 16.80 -5.29 -3.93
C LEU A 258 17.34 -5.58 -2.51
N ASP A 259 17.41 -6.84 -2.09
CA ASP A 259 17.67 -7.28 -0.70
C ASP A 259 16.72 -6.65 0.34
N ASN A 260 15.50 -6.30 -0.10
CA ASN A 260 14.46 -5.72 0.75
C ASN A 260 13.58 -6.82 1.37
N ASN A 261 14.14 -7.49 2.37
CA ASN A 261 13.51 -8.64 3.01
C ASN A 261 12.17 -8.29 3.70
N ILE A 262 12.02 -7.08 4.25
CA ILE A 262 10.80 -6.66 4.97
C ILE A 262 9.62 -6.60 3.99
N ASP A 263 9.79 -5.87 2.88
CA ASP A 263 8.73 -5.72 1.88
C ASP A 263 8.48 -7.05 1.12
N HIS A 264 9.51 -7.89 0.97
CA HIS A 264 9.33 -9.27 0.47
C HIS A 264 8.39 -10.09 1.37
N PHE A 265 8.63 -10.12 2.69
CA PHE A 265 7.77 -10.87 3.60
C PHE A 265 6.37 -10.29 3.75
N ASP A 266 6.21 -8.97 3.62
CA ASP A 266 4.89 -8.35 3.53
C ASP A 266 4.14 -8.81 2.28
N SER A 267 4.83 -8.91 1.14
CA SER A 267 4.25 -9.44 -0.11
C SER A 267 3.83 -10.91 0.03
N VAL A 268 4.67 -11.74 0.67
CA VAL A 268 4.35 -13.16 0.97
C VAL A 268 3.11 -13.25 1.87
N PHE A 269 3.03 -12.40 2.90
CA PHE A 269 1.90 -12.35 3.82
C PHE A 269 0.59 -12.00 3.10
N LYS A 270 0.59 -10.97 2.26
CA LYS A 270 -0.58 -10.60 1.45
C LYS A 270 -0.98 -11.69 0.47
N TYR A 271 -0.01 -12.34 -0.16
CA TYR A 271 -0.27 -13.46 -1.07
C TYR A 271 -0.88 -14.68 -0.36
N ALA A 272 -0.47 -14.96 0.88
CA ALA A 272 -1.10 -15.99 1.70
C ALA A 272 -2.59 -15.68 1.96
N TRP A 273 -2.92 -14.41 2.24
CA TRP A 273 -4.31 -13.97 2.33
C TRP A 273 -5.07 -14.09 1.01
N THR A 274 -4.44 -13.79 -0.14
CA THR A 274 -5.04 -14.02 -1.46
C THR A 274 -5.44 -15.49 -1.62
N LEU A 275 -4.54 -16.42 -1.31
CA LEU A 275 -4.81 -17.86 -1.37
C LEU A 275 -5.91 -18.27 -0.37
N LYS A 276 -5.96 -17.65 0.81
CA LYS A 276 -7.04 -17.83 1.80
C LYS A 276 -8.40 -17.50 1.21
N TYR A 277 -8.59 -16.25 0.78
CA TYR A 277 -9.89 -15.78 0.33
C TYR A 277 -10.31 -16.38 -1.01
N PHE A 278 -9.38 -16.57 -1.94
CA PHE A 278 -9.67 -17.24 -3.19
C PHE A 278 -10.14 -18.69 -2.96
N GLY A 279 -9.54 -19.38 -2.00
CA GLY A 279 -9.93 -20.74 -1.62
C GLY A 279 -11.41 -20.86 -1.20
N TYR A 280 -12.02 -19.81 -0.64
CA TYR A 280 -13.44 -19.83 -0.26
C TYR A 280 -14.40 -19.79 -1.43
N PHE A 281 -13.96 -19.36 -2.62
CA PHE A 281 -14.78 -19.43 -3.83
C PHE A 281 -14.79 -20.83 -4.44
N MET A 282 -13.84 -21.70 -4.07
CA MET A 282 -13.67 -23.01 -4.67
C MET A 282 -14.52 -24.06 -3.96
N THR A 283 -15.44 -24.68 -4.69
CA THR A 283 -16.26 -25.81 -4.22
C THR A 283 -15.78 -27.16 -4.75
N ASP A 284 -14.95 -27.16 -5.80
CA ASP A 284 -14.36 -28.38 -6.36
C ASP A 284 -13.17 -28.86 -5.52
N ILE A 285 -13.20 -30.16 -5.17
CA ILE A 285 -12.18 -30.79 -4.31
C ILE A 285 -10.79 -30.71 -4.95
N ASN A 286 -10.67 -30.89 -6.27
CA ASN A 286 -9.36 -30.83 -6.93
C ASN A 286 -8.76 -29.42 -6.86
N PHE A 287 -9.58 -28.38 -7.05
CA PHE A 287 -9.14 -27.00 -6.87
C PHE A 287 -8.77 -26.70 -5.42
N GLN A 288 -9.53 -27.16 -4.44
CA GLN A 288 -9.18 -27.01 -3.02
C GLN A 288 -7.84 -27.68 -2.68
N VAL A 289 -7.60 -28.88 -3.22
CA VAL A 289 -6.30 -29.58 -3.09
C VAL A 289 -5.17 -28.77 -3.75
N GLN A 290 -5.40 -28.16 -4.92
CA GLN A 290 -4.40 -27.32 -5.58
C GLN A 290 -4.06 -26.09 -4.74
N ILE A 291 -5.06 -25.36 -4.23
CA ILE A 291 -4.85 -24.20 -3.36
C ILE A 291 -4.10 -24.60 -2.09
N TYR A 292 -4.45 -25.73 -1.47
CA TYR A 292 -3.73 -26.25 -0.30
C TYR A 292 -2.24 -26.51 -0.61
N LYS A 293 -1.94 -27.15 -1.75
CA LYS A 293 -0.56 -27.37 -2.20
C LYS A 293 0.19 -26.06 -2.46
N CYS A 294 -0.48 -25.05 -3.04
CA CYS A 294 0.12 -23.72 -3.22
C CYS A 294 0.47 -23.06 -1.90
N ARG A 295 -0.40 -23.14 -0.88
CA ARG A 295 -0.11 -22.63 0.47
C ARG A 295 1.06 -23.36 1.12
N GLU A 296 1.12 -24.68 0.97
CA GLU A 296 2.23 -25.48 1.45
C GLU A 296 3.56 -25.06 0.82
N MET A 297 3.61 -24.93 -0.51
CA MET A 297 4.83 -24.50 -1.21
C MET A 297 5.28 -23.12 -0.73
N LEU A 298 4.34 -22.15 -0.65
CA LEU A 298 4.62 -20.81 -0.16
C LEU A 298 5.20 -20.83 1.25
N PHE A 299 4.64 -21.64 2.15
CA PHE A 299 5.13 -21.77 3.51
C PHE A 299 6.54 -22.37 3.55
N ASN A 300 6.76 -23.50 2.86
CA ASN A 300 8.05 -24.18 2.87
C ASN A 300 9.18 -23.31 2.32
N ASP A 301 8.90 -22.53 1.26
CA ASP A 301 9.88 -21.66 0.61
C ASP A 301 10.29 -20.44 1.46
N ASN A 302 9.50 -20.09 2.48
CA ASN A 302 9.70 -18.88 3.27
C ASN A 302 9.89 -19.13 4.76
N CYS A 303 9.42 -20.25 5.34
CA CYS A 303 9.42 -20.49 6.78
C CYS A 303 10.81 -20.35 7.41
N SER A 304 11.84 -20.97 6.85
CA SER A 304 13.21 -20.86 7.35
C SER A 304 13.74 -19.42 7.28
N LYS A 305 13.34 -18.67 6.25
CA LYS A 305 13.72 -17.26 6.06
C LYS A 305 13.03 -16.35 7.08
N TYR A 306 11.74 -16.58 7.36
CA TYR A 306 11.00 -15.90 8.43
C TYR A 306 11.68 -16.13 9.77
N ILE A 307 12.05 -17.39 10.09
CA ILE A 307 12.70 -17.75 11.35
C ILE A 307 14.06 -17.07 11.51
N GLN A 308 14.89 -17.10 10.45
CA GLN A 308 16.20 -16.46 10.48
C GLN A 308 16.09 -14.94 10.70
N LYS A 309 15.06 -14.29 10.16
CA LYS A 309 14.87 -12.83 10.23
C LYS A 309 14.08 -12.38 11.46
N ALA A 310 13.25 -13.24 12.04
CA ALA A 310 12.55 -12.98 13.30
C ALA A 310 13.52 -12.68 14.46
N GLY A 311 14.75 -13.24 14.43
CA GLY A 311 15.82 -12.89 15.37
C GLY A 311 16.36 -11.46 15.24
N HIS A 312 15.99 -10.71 14.19
CA HIS A 312 16.48 -9.36 13.89
C HIS A 312 15.37 -8.31 13.75
N VAL A 313 14.12 -8.71 13.49
CA VAL A 313 12.96 -7.82 13.33
C VAL A 313 11.82 -8.38 14.19
N LEU A 314 11.80 -7.99 15.46
CA LEU A 314 11.11 -8.68 16.55
C LEU A 314 9.57 -8.59 16.53
N GLU A 315 8.96 -7.68 15.76
CA GLU A 315 7.50 -7.45 15.84
C GLU A 315 6.72 -7.90 14.59
N VAL A 316 7.15 -7.49 13.39
CA VAL A 316 6.37 -7.71 12.15
C VAL A 316 6.51 -9.14 11.62
N VAL A 317 7.73 -9.68 11.64
CA VAL A 317 8.06 -10.99 11.04
C VAL A 317 7.44 -12.15 11.86
N PRO A 318 7.45 -12.13 13.21
CA PRO A 318 6.74 -13.14 14.01
C PRO A 318 5.22 -13.09 13.84
N HIS A 319 4.62 -11.90 13.76
CA HIS A 319 3.17 -11.77 13.55
C HIS A 319 2.74 -12.38 12.21
N HIS A 320 3.43 -12.03 11.11
CA HIS A 320 3.14 -12.61 9.79
C HIS A 320 3.26 -14.15 9.79
N LEU A 321 4.32 -14.69 10.42
CA LEU A 321 4.52 -16.13 10.49
C LEU A 321 3.40 -16.84 11.26
N LEU A 322 3.03 -16.34 12.44
CA LEU A 322 1.94 -16.89 13.25
C LEU A 322 0.62 -16.89 12.46
N THR A 323 0.27 -15.76 11.87
CA THR A 323 -0.96 -15.63 11.09
C THR A 323 -0.97 -16.54 9.86
N ILE A 324 0.16 -16.73 9.16
CA ILE A 324 0.25 -17.69 8.06
C ILE A 324 0.07 -19.13 8.56
N LEU A 325 0.67 -19.49 9.69
CA LEU A 325 0.51 -20.82 10.30
C LEU A 325 -0.95 -21.09 10.68
N GLU A 326 -1.65 -20.11 11.23
CA GLU A 326 -3.09 -20.22 11.55
C GLU A 326 -3.94 -20.44 10.30
N MET A 327 -3.71 -19.67 9.23
CA MET A 327 -4.39 -19.89 7.96
C MET A 327 -4.14 -21.28 7.38
N TRP A 328 -2.93 -21.80 7.57
CA TRP A 328 -2.59 -23.12 7.06
C TRP A 328 -3.21 -24.24 7.88
N LYS A 329 -3.27 -24.06 9.21
CA LYS A 329 -4.03 -24.93 10.11
C LYS A 329 -5.50 -25.01 9.68
N GLU A 330 -6.17 -23.87 9.52
CA GLU A 330 -7.57 -23.80 9.05
C GLU A 330 -7.74 -24.49 7.69
N ALA A 331 -6.80 -24.31 6.77
CA ALA A 331 -6.84 -24.93 5.44
C ALA A 331 -6.70 -26.45 5.50
N ALA A 332 -5.81 -26.95 6.38
CA ALA A 332 -5.59 -28.38 6.57
C ALA A 332 -6.82 -29.03 7.19
N GLU A 333 -7.42 -28.41 8.21
CA GLU A 333 -8.66 -28.88 8.84
C GLU A 333 -9.82 -28.93 7.83
N LEU A 334 -10.00 -27.87 7.03
CA LEU A 334 -11.00 -27.84 5.98
C LEU A 334 -10.76 -28.95 4.94
N LEU A 335 -9.53 -29.10 4.44
CA LEU A 335 -9.20 -30.11 3.45
C LEU A 335 -9.46 -31.53 3.98
N LEU A 336 -9.05 -31.81 5.23
CA LEU A 336 -9.30 -33.10 5.88
C LEU A 336 -10.81 -33.42 5.93
N SER A 337 -11.64 -32.43 6.27
CA SER A 337 -13.10 -32.61 6.30
C SER A 337 -13.70 -32.92 4.93
N VAL A 338 -13.11 -32.38 3.86
CA VAL A 338 -13.61 -32.53 2.48
C VAL A 338 -13.21 -33.88 1.88
N ILE A 339 -12.01 -34.37 2.20
CA ILE A 339 -11.47 -35.62 1.62
C ILE A 339 -11.67 -36.85 2.54
N GLU A 340 -12.32 -36.67 3.69
CA GLU A 340 -12.57 -37.74 4.64
C GLU A 340 -13.41 -38.86 4.00
N GLY A 341 -12.95 -40.10 4.11
CA GLY A 341 -13.64 -41.27 3.55
C GLY A 341 -13.49 -41.45 2.03
N GLU A 342 -12.89 -40.49 1.32
CA GLU A 342 -12.67 -40.58 -0.12
C GLU A 342 -11.44 -41.44 -0.46
N ALA A 343 -11.68 -42.62 -1.03
CA ALA A 343 -10.61 -43.60 -1.34
C ALA A 343 -9.52 -43.02 -2.26
N ALA A 344 -9.88 -42.11 -3.17
CA ALA A 344 -8.95 -41.46 -4.09
C ALA A 344 -7.95 -40.52 -3.39
N TYR A 345 -8.24 -40.08 -2.18
CA TYR A 345 -7.43 -39.10 -1.43
C TYR A 345 -6.85 -39.68 -0.13
N ARG A 346 -6.88 -41.00 0.07
CA ARG A 346 -6.40 -41.65 1.30
C ARG A 346 -4.98 -41.24 1.69
N ASP A 347 -4.05 -41.25 0.74
CA ASP A 347 -2.65 -40.89 1.02
C ASP A 347 -2.53 -39.41 1.39
N LEU A 348 -3.23 -38.54 0.66
CA LEU A 348 -3.28 -37.11 0.93
C LEU A 348 -3.86 -36.82 2.32
N TYR A 349 -4.90 -37.56 2.74
CA TYR A 349 -5.49 -37.43 4.07
C TYR A 349 -4.46 -37.67 5.17
N PHE A 350 -3.74 -38.80 5.13
CA PHE A 350 -2.71 -39.09 6.15
C PHE A 350 -1.56 -38.08 6.14
N THR A 351 -1.05 -37.70 4.95
CA THR A 351 -0.01 -36.66 4.85
C THR A 351 -0.49 -35.32 5.39
N THR A 352 -1.76 -34.97 5.18
CA THR A 352 -2.35 -33.71 5.69
C THR A 352 -2.50 -33.74 7.21
N GLN A 353 -2.84 -34.89 7.81
CA GLN A 353 -2.90 -35.05 9.27
C GLN A 353 -1.51 -34.85 9.91
N GLU A 354 -0.47 -35.46 9.34
CA GLU A 354 0.91 -35.29 9.83
C GLU A 354 1.36 -33.82 9.77
N LYS A 355 1.05 -33.14 8.66
CA LYS A 355 1.34 -31.70 8.51
C LYS A 355 0.56 -30.84 9.48
N LEU A 356 -0.72 -31.14 9.69
CA LEU A 356 -1.54 -30.41 10.67
C LEU A 356 -0.92 -30.50 12.07
N LEU A 357 -0.43 -31.68 12.45
CA LEU A 357 0.27 -31.85 13.72
C LEU A 357 1.57 -31.03 13.79
N ASP A 358 2.38 -31.02 12.72
CA ASP A 358 3.59 -30.17 12.63
C ASP A 358 3.26 -28.67 12.74
N ILE A 359 2.20 -28.21 12.08
CA ILE A 359 1.73 -26.82 12.15
C ILE A 359 1.32 -26.45 13.58
N ILE A 360 0.55 -27.33 14.25
CA ILE A 360 0.12 -27.11 15.64
C ILE A 360 1.35 -27.01 16.56
N ASN A 361 2.30 -27.94 16.45
CA ASN A 361 3.52 -27.91 17.26
C ASN A 361 4.33 -26.62 17.04
N LYS A 362 4.40 -26.11 15.80
CA LYS A 362 5.05 -24.84 15.48
C LYS A 362 4.31 -23.65 16.09
N LEU A 363 2.97 -23.63 15.98
CA LEU A 363 2.15 -22.58 16.61
C LEU A 363 2.40 -22.53 18.11
N ASP A 364 2.33 -23.68 18.81
CA ASP A 364 2.57 -23.77 20.25
C ASP A 364 3.97 -23.24 20.60
N TYR A 365 5.00 -23.68 19.87
CA TYR A 365 6.37 -23.21 20.05
C TYR A 365 6.51 -21.68 19.92
N TYR A 366 5.93 -21.09 18.88
CA TYR A 366 6.03 -19.64 18.64
C TYR A 366 5.16 -18.83 19.59
N TYR A 367 4.01 -19.34 20.00
CA TYR A 367 3.18 -18.70 21.02
C TYR A 367 3.91 -18.59 22.35
N GLU A 368 4.56 -19.68 22.80
CA GLU A 368 5.38 -19.69 24.02
C GLU A 368 6.60 -18.75 23.91
N HIS A 369 7.29 -18.73 22.75
CA HIS A 369 8.46 -17.88 22.54
C HIS A 369 8.12 -16.39 22.40
N CYS A 370 7.00 -16.04 21.76
CA CYS A 370 6.60 -14.64 21.61
C CYS A 370 6.08 -14.03 22.93
N GLN A 371 5.46 -14.83 23.80
CA GLN A 371 5.08 -14.38 25.16
C GLN A 371 6.30 -14.01 26.00
N GLN A 372 7.41 -14.75 25.88
CA GLN A 372 8.65 -14.47 26.61
C GLN A 372 9.36 -13.19 26.15
N ILE A 373 9.16 -12.77 24.90
CA ILE A 373 9.77 -11.54 24.33
C ILE A 373 8.95 -10.29 24.73
N GLY A 374 7.65 -10.41 24.96
CA GLY A 374 6.78 -9.30 25.39
C GLY A 374 6.87 -8.96 26.89
N GLU A 375 7.58 -9.77 27.68
CA GLU A 375 7.77 -9.57 29.13
C GLU A 375 9.17 -9.05 29.53
N THR A 376 10.04 -8.73 28.55
CA THR A 376 11.34 -8.08 28.76
C THR A 376 11.36 -6.68 28.19
#